data_AF-A0A8T5S6M0-F1
#
_entry.id   AF-A0A8T5S6M0-F1
#
_cell.length_a   1.000
_cell.length_b   1.000
_cell.length_c   1.000
_cell.angle_alpha   90.00
_cell.angle_beta   90.00
_cell.angle_gamma   90.00
#
_symmetry.space_group_name_H-M   'P 1'
#
loop_
_entity.id
_entity.type
_entity.pdbx_description
1 polymer ?
#
loop_
_entity_poly.entity_id
_entity_poly.type
_entity_poly.pdbx_seq_one_letter_code
_entity_poly.pdbx_strand_id
1 'polypeptide(L)'
;MIVGIISTLLVGVVAVIFYNYFLFWILGITYMWSWLILILGMASKHLNFNHKSRKFLNDNVMPFYILHQTIMVIIGFFVVQTSLVIILKYLIICTVSFAIIIALVLIIRQVNILRFLFGMSLKKKKLAEEVSKNNQ
;
A
#
# COMPACT_ATOMS: atom_id res chain seq x y z
N MET A 1 42.89 34.64 11.51
CA MET A 1 42.53 34.06 12.83
C MET A 1 41.03 34.11 13.10
N ILE A 2 40.39 35.29 13.02
CA ILE A 2 38.95 35.48 13.30
C ILE A 2 38.03 34.67 12.37
N VAL A 3 38.30 34.66 11.06
CA VAL A 3 37.51 33.91 10.06
C VAL A 3 37.55 32.40 10.29
N GLY A 4 38.68 31.86 10.77
CA GLY A 4 38.83 30.43 11.05
C GLY A 4 37.97 29.98 12.24
N ILE A 5 37.90 30.79 13.29
CA ILE A 5 37.07 30.52 14.47
C ILE A 5 35.59 30.52 14.10
N ILE A 6 35.15 31.48 13.28
CA ILE A 6 33.78 31.57 12.80
C ILE A 6 33.42 30.37 11.92
N SER A 7 34.32 29.94 11.03
CA SER A 7 34.12 28.75 10.19
C SER A 7 33.95 27.47 11.02
N THR A 8 34.83 27.25 12.01
CA THR A 8 34.76 26.06 12.88
C THR A 8 33.50 26.06 13.75
N LEU A 9 33.09 27.22 14.28
CA LEU A 9 31.84 27.34 15.05
C LEU A 9 30.61 27.10 14.19
N LEU A 10 30.58 27.63 12.95
CA LEU A 10 29.48 27.41 12.02
C LEU A 10 29.32 25.93 11.67
N VAL A 11 30.42 25.23 11.36
CA VAL A 11 30.40 23.80 11.07
C VAL A 11 29.93 23.00 12.28
N GLY A 12 30.36 23.36 13.49
CA GLY A 12 29.90 22.73 14.73
C GLY A 12 28.38 22.89 14.94
N VAL A 13 27.85 24.10 14.73
CA VAL A 13 26.40 24.38 14.85
C VAL A 13 25.59 23.60 13.81
N VAL A 14 26.02 23.60 12.55
CA VAL A 14 25.34 22.84 11.48
C VAL A 14 25.39 21.33 11.75
N ALA A 15 26.52 20.81 12.23
CA ALA A 15 26.64 19.40 12.61
C ALA A 15 25.66 19.04 13.74
N VAL A 16 25.57 19.85 14.80
CA VAL A 16 24.63 19.63 15.91
C VAL A 16 23.18 19.63 15.43
N ILE A 17 22.81 20.58 14.56
CA ILE A 17 21.48 20.64 13.98
C ILE A 17 21.19 19.38 13.15
N PHE A 18 22.14 18.96 12.31
CA PHE A 18 22.03 17.77 11.49
C PHE A 18 21.86 16.49 12.32
N TYR A 19 22.66 16.30 13.38
CA TYR A 19 22.53 15.15 14.28
C TYR A 19 21.18 15.12 14.99
N ASN A 20 20.66 16.26 15.45
CA ASN A 20 19.35 16.33 16.09
C ASN A 20 18.22 15.95 15.12
N TYR A 21 18.24 16.46 13.89
CA TYR A 21 17.25 16.07 12.87
C TYR A 21 17.36 14.60 12.50
N PHE A 22 18.57 14.07 12.37
CA PHE A 22 18.81 12.67 12.03
C PHE A 22 18.28 11.73 13.12
N LEU A 23 18.53 12.05 14.40
CA LEU A 23 17.99 11.29 15.52
C LEU A 23 16.46 11.35 15.57
N PHE A 24 15.87 12.54 15.36
CA PHE A 24 14.42 12.70 15.33
C PHE A 24 13.78 11.87 14.20
N TRP A 25 14.41 11.85 13.02
CA TRP A 25 13.96 11.06 11.88
C TRP A 25 13.98 9.57 12.17
N ILE A 26 15.08 9.04 12.71
CA ILE A 26 15.20 7.61 13.04
C ILE A 26 14.17 7.21 14.09
N LEU A 27 14.02 8.02 15.15
CA LEU A 27 13.02 7.77 16.19
C LEU A 27 11.60 7.76 15.62
N GLY A 28 11.27 8.74 14.76
CA GLY A 28 9.96 8.82 14.11
C GLY A 28 9.65 7.60 13.25
N ILE A 29 10.64 7.15 12.45
CA ILE A 29 10.52 5.93 11.64
C ILE A 29 10.28 4.72 12.54
N THR A 30 11.11 4.48 13.55
CA THR A 30 10.95 3.32 14.45
C THR A 30 9.62 3.35 15.20
N TYR A 31 9.16 4.52 15.63
CA TYR A 31 7.83 4.67 16.22
C TYR A 31 6.72 4.24 15.26
N MET A 32 6.73 4.76 14.02
CA MET A 32 5.72 4.41 13.01
C MET A 32 5.72 2.90 12.69
N TRP A 33 6.89 2.31 12.49
CA TRP A 33 7.00 0.87 12.23
C TRP A 33 6.57 0.03 13.43
N SER A 34 6.85 0.48 14.65
CA SER A 34 6.42 -0.22 15.88
C SER A 34 4.91 -0.21 16.02
N TRP A 35 4.25 0.93 15.76
CA TRP A 35 2.79 1.03 15.72
C TRP A 35 2.19 0.19 14.59
N LEU A 36 2.80 0.17 13.42
CA LEU A 36 2.35 -0.66 12.30
C LEU A 36 2.40 -2.15 12.65
N ILE A 37 3.51 -2.63 13.21
CA ILE A 37 3.66 -4.04 13.63
C ILE A 37 2.71 -4.36 14.78
N LEU A 38 2.49 -3.44 15.73
CA LEU A 38 1.52 -3.60 16.81
C LEU A 38 0.10 -3.80 16.25
N ILE A 39 -0.33 -2.92 15.34
CA ILE A 39 -1.65 -3.00 14.71
C ILE A 39 -1.78 -4.28 13.87
N LEU A 40 -0.76 -4.62 13.07
CA LEU A 40 -0.75 -5.85 12.27
C LEU A 40 -0.74 -7.11 13.15
N GLY A 41 -0.02 -7.11 14.27
CA GLY A 41 0.00 -8.20 15.25
C GLY A 41 -1.36 -8.36 15.94
N MET A 42 -1.99 -7.25 16.35
CA MET A 42 -3.34 -7.26 16.91
C MET A 42 -4.38 -7.73 15.89
N ALA A 43 -4.28 -7.24 14.64
CA ALA A 43 -5.13 -7.65 13.54
C ALA A 43 -4.96 -9.14 13.22
N SER A 44 -3.72 -9.64 13.20
CA SER A 44 -3.43 -11.07 13.01
C SER A 44 -4.05 -11.91 14.13
N LYS A 45 -3.99 -11.46 15.38
CA LYS A 45 -4.58 -12.17 16.53
C LYS A 45 -6.11 -12.13 16.54
N HIS A 46 -6.73 -11.00 16.21
CA HIS A 46 -8.19 -10.82 16.22
C HIS A 46 -8.89 -11.26 14.92
N LEU A 47 -8.22 -11.27 13.78
CA LEU A 47 -8.74 -11.77 12.50
C LEU A 47 -8.27 -13.20 12.17
N ASN A 48 -7.63 -13.92 13.10
CA ASN A 48 -7.24 -15.33 12.93
C ASN A 48 -8.41 -16.32 13.07
N PHE A 49 -9.63 -15.91 12.72
CA PHE A 49 -10.74 -16.84 12.65
C PHE A 49 -10.59 -17.74 11.41
N ASN A 50 -10.41 -19.03 11.70
CA ASN A 50 -10.05 -20.08 10.77
C ASN A 50 -11.24 -20.40 9.85
N HIS A 51 -11.34 -19.76 8.68
CA HIS A 51 -12.32 -20.17 7.67
C HIS A 51 -11.84 -19.90 6.24
N LYS A 52 -12.32 -20.72 5.28
CA LYS A 52 -12.05 -20.69 3.82
C LYS A 52 -12.06 -19.30 3.17
N SER A 53 -12.68 -18.32 3.83
CA SER A 53 -12.72 -16.91 3.46
C SER A 53 -11.34 -16.25 3.40
N ARG A 54 -10.34 -16.62 4.25
CA ARG A 54 -8.99 -16.03 4.17
C ARG A 54 -8.26 -16.35 2.88
N LYS A 55 -8.36 -17.58 2.37
CA LYS A 55 -7.74 -17.95 1.08
C LYS A 55 -8.34 -17.13 -0.06
N PHE A 56 -9.66 -16.92 -0.02
CA PHE A 56 -10.35 -16.09 -1.01
C PHE A 56 -9.99 -14.60 -0.88
N LEU A 57 -9.96 -14.02 0.32
CA LEU A 57 -9.59 -12.61 0.49
C LEU A 57 -8.10 -12.35 0.19
N ASN A 58 -7.21 -13.24 0.63
CA ASN A 58 -5.76 -13.09 0.40
C ASN A 58 -5.40 -13.15 -1.08
N ASP A 59 -6.08 -14.00 -1.84
CA ASP A 59 -5.98 -14.10 -3.30
C ASP A 59 -6.41 -12.79 -3.99
N ASN A 60 -7.37 -12.04 -3.41
CA ASN A 60 -7.85 -10.77 -3.98
C ASN A 60 -7.08 -9.53 -3.46
N VAL A 61 -6.41 -9.61 -2.31
CA VAL A 61 -5.63 -8.49 -1.72
C VAL A 61 -4.37 -8.18 -2.53
N MET A 62 -3.69 -9.21 -3.07
CA MET A 62 -2.45 -9.02 -3.84
C MET A 62 -2.64 -8.13 -5.09
N PRO A 63 -3.64 -8.36 -5.97
CA PRO A 63 -3.92 -7.45 -7.08
C PRO A 63 -4.32 -6.05 -6.65
N PHE A 64 -5.11 -5.95 -5.57
CA PHE A 64 -5.55 -4.66 -5.03
C PHE A 64 -4.36 -3.78 -4.65
N TYR A 65 -3.37 -4.35 -3.96
CA TYR A 65 -2.23 -3.60 -3.45
C TYR A 65 -1.35 -3.02 -4.57
N ILE A 66 -1.10 -3.81 -5.62
CA ILE A 66 -0.25 -3.40 -6.75
C ILE A 66 -0.93 -2.33 -7.61
N LEU A 67 -2.25 -2.45 -7.82
CA LEU A 67 -3.02 -1.50 -8.63
C LEU A 67 -3.35 -0.20 -7.90
N HIS A 68 -3.53 -0.26 -6.59
CA HIS A 68 -3.89 0.93 -5.80
C HIS A 68 -2.90 2.07 -6.03
N GLN A 69 -1.60 1.80 -5.93
CA GLN A 69 -0.57 2.83 -6.11
C GLN A 69 -0.56 3.42 -7.53
N THR A 70 -0.68 2.59 -8.57
CA THR A 70 -0.62 3.06 -9.96
C THR A 70 -1.85 3.88 -10.34
N ILE A 71 -3.04 3.44 -9.92
CA ILE A 71 -4.30 4.15 -10.17
C ILE A 71 -4.32 5.51 -9.45
N MET A 72 -3.86 5.57 -8.19
CA MET A 72 -3.76 6.82 -7.44
C MET A 72 -2.87 7.85 -8.17
N VAL A 73 -1.75 7.41 -8.76
CA VAL A 73 -0.85 8.31 -9.52
C VAL A 73 -1.51 8.78 -10.81
N ILE A 74 -2.16 7.89 -11.58
CA ILE A 74 -2.84 8.25 -12.82
C ILE A 74 -3.95 9.28 -12.56
N ILE A 75 -4.80 9.02 -11.57
CA ILE A 75 -5.90 9.92 -11.22
C ILE A 75 -5.37 11.23 -10.63
N GLY A 76 -4.35 11.15 -9.77
CA GLY A 76 -3.66 12.33 -9.24
C GLY A 76 -3.15 13.24 -10.36
N PHE A 77 -2.56 12.67 -11.41
CA PHE A 77 -2.09 13.43 -12.57
C PHE A 77 -3.21 14.18 -13.29
N PHE A 78 -4.37 13.55 -13.52
CA PHE A 78 -5.51 14.18 -14.17
C PHE A 78 -6.18 15.25 -13.30
N VAL A 79 -6.36 15.00 -12.00
CA VAL A 79 -7.10 15.93 -11.12
C VAL A 79 -6.25 17.12 -10.68
N VAL A 80 -4.93 16.96 -10.53
CA VAL A 80 -4.02 18.06 -10.16
C VAL A 80 -4.04 19.19 -11.20
N GLN A 81 -4.26 18.86 -12.48
CA GLN A 81 -4.34 19.82 -13.59
C GLN A 81 -5.58 20.73 -13.56
N THR A 82 -6.62 20.38 -12.78
CA THR A 82 -7.82 21.22 -12.68
C THR A 82 -7.54 22.45 -11.82
N SER A 83 -8.14 23.62 -12.06
CA SER A 83 -7.89 24.87 -11.29
C SER A 83 -8.65 24.97 -9.94
N LEU A 84 -9.01 23.84 -9.32
CA LEU A 84 -9.79 23.81 -8.07
C LEU A 84 -8.96 24.06 -6.79
N VAL A 85 -9.66 24.40 -5.70
CA VAL A 85 -9.08 24.53 -4.35
C VAL A 85 -8.45 23.21 -3.88
N ILE A 86 -7.27 23.27 -3.25
CA ILE A 86 -6.46 22.08 -2.86
C ILE A 86 -7.28 21.03 -2.07
N ILE A 87 -8.13 21.47 -1.14
CA ILE A 87 -8.94 20.54 -0.30
C ILE A 87 -9.96 19.78 -1.16
N LEU A 88 -10.65 20.47 -2.06
CA LEU A 88 -11.64 19.85 -2.94
C LEU A 88 -10.97 18.88 -3.92
N LYS A 89 -9.79 19.23 -4.44
CA LYS A 89 -8.99 18.31 -5.25
C LYS A 89 -8.69 17.01 -4.50
N TYR A 90 -8.27 17.11 -3.24
CA TYR A 90 -7.92 15.93 -2.44
C TYR A 90 -9.13 15.03 -2.18
N LEU A 91 -10.27 15.62 -1.80
CA LEU A 91 -11.53 14.89 -1.59
C LEU A 91 -12.01 14.19 -2.88
N ILE A 92 -11.95 14.88 -4.01
CA ILE A 92 -12.33 14.32 -5.32
C ILE A 92 -11.38 13.20 -5.72
N ILE A 93 -10.06 13.38 -5.59
CA ILE A 93 -9.08 12.34 -5.89
C ILE A 93 -9.34 11.11 -5.03
N CYS A 94 -9.54 11.30 -3.72
CA CYS A 94 -9.76 10.19 -2.80
C CYS A 94 -11.02 9.40 -3.16
N THR A 95 -12.15 10.08 -3.35
CA THR A 95 -13.43 9.44 -3.67
C THR A 95 -13.45 8.78 -5.05
N VAL A 96 -12.97 9.48 -6.09
CA VAL A 96 -12.92 8.98 -7.46
C VAL A 96 -11.95 7.81 -7.58
N SER A 97 -10.77 7.90 -6.94
CA SER A 97 -9.82 6.79 -6.96
C SER A 97 -10.38 5.57 -6.24
N PHE A 98 -11.02 5.77 -5.09
CA PHE A 98 -11.65 4.67 -4.36
C PHE A 98 -12.75 3.98 -5.18
N ALA A 99 -13.60 4.75 -5.85
CA ALA A 99 -14.64 4.23 -6.74
C ALA A 99 -14.06 3.44 -7.92
N ILE A 100 -13.02 3.98 -8.58
CA ILE A 100 -12.34 3.33 -9.71
C ILE A 100 -11.65 2.04 -9.28
N ILE A 101 -10.98 2.04 -8.12
CA ILE A 101 -10.33 0.85 -7.58
C ILE A 101 -11.37 -0.24 -7.31
N ILE A 102 -12.52 0.09 -6.70
CA ILE A 102 -13.61 -0.88 -6.49
C ILE A 102 -14.11 -1.43 -7.83
N ALA A 103 -14.35 -0.57 -8.82
CA ALA A 103 -14.79 -0.98 -10.15
C ALA A 103 -13.78 -1.92 -10.84
N LEU A 104 -12.48 -1.60 -10.75
CA LEU A 104 -11.42 -2.44 -11.31
C LEU A 104 -11.32 -3.79 -10.62
N VAL A 105 -11.48 -3.85 -9.30
CA VAL A 105 -11.51 -5.12 -8.55
C VAL A 105 -12.68 -6.00 -9.00
N LEU A 106 -13.86 -5.39 -9.22
CA LEU A 106 -15.03 -6.08 -9.77
C LEU A 106 -14.78 -6.61 -11.19
N ILE A 107 -14.08 -5.85 -12.03
CA ILE A 107 -13.68 -6.27 -13.39
C ILE A 107 -12.63 -7.40 -13.34
N ILE A 108 -11.62 -7.30 -12.47
CA ILE A 108 -10.59 -8.34 -12.28
C ILE A 108 -11.23 -9.66 -11.84
N ARG A 109 -12.30 -9.60 -11.03
CA ARG A 109 -13.07 -10.78 -10.65
C ARG A 109 -13.75 -11.46 -11.85
N GLN A 110 -14.06 -10.71 -12.91
CA GLN A 110 -14.66 -11.24 -14.15
C GLN A 110 -13.59 -11.74 -15.14
N VAL A 111 -12.41 -11.13 -15.21
CA VAL A 111 -11.38 -11.46 -16.21
C VAL A 111 -10.39 -12.52 -15.70
N ASN A 112 -10.55 -13.75 -16.18
CA ASN A 112 -9.77 -14.93 -15.76
C ASN A 112 -8.25 -14.86 -16.10
N ILE A 113 -7.84 -14.01 -17.05
CA ILE A 113 -6.41 -13.78 -17.39
C ILE A 113 -5.71 -12.96 -16.31
N LEU A 114 -6.34 -11.91 -15.78
CA LEU A 114 -5.76 -11.12 -14.69
C LEU A 114 -5.69 -11.96 -13.42
N ARG A 115 -6.65 -12.86 -13.21
CA ARG A 115 -6.62 -13.85 -12.13
C ARG A 115 -5.38 -14.75 -12.15
N PHE A 116 -4.88 -15.11 -13.33
CA PHE A 116 -3.65 -15.87 -13.52
C PHE A 116 -2.39 -15.01 -13.30
N LEU A 117 -2.37 -13.78 -13.83
CA LEU A 117 -1.24 -12.86 -13.70
C LEU A 117 -1.01 -12.40 -12.25
N PHE A 118 -2.07 -12.39 -11.44
CA PHE A 118 -2.04 -12.05 -10.01
C PHE A 118 -1.97 -13.27 -9.07
N GLY A 119 -1.66 -14.47 -9.59
CA GLY A 119 -1.30 -15.62 -8.76
C GLY A 119 -2.45 -16.35 -8.05
N MET A 120 -3.71 -16.10 -8.41
CA MET A 120 -4.83 -16.85 -7.84
C MET A 120 -4.98 -18.22 -8.52
N SER A 121 -5.29 -19.26 -7.73
CA SER A 121 -5.55 -20.59 -8.30
C SER A 121 -6.76 -20.54 -9.24
N LEU A 122 -6.54 -20.97 -10.50
CA LEU A 122 -7.54 -21.06 -11.53
C LEU A 122 -8.68 -21.97 -11.07
N LYS A 123 -9.93 -21.51 -11.23
CA LYS A 123 -11.17 -22.27 -10.94
C LYS A 123 -11.19 -23.65 -11.65
N LYS A 124 -10.39 -23.82 -12.72
CA LYS A 124 -10.24 -25.07 -13.48
C LYS A 124 -9.69 -26.25 -12.68
N LYS A 125 -8.87 -26.04 -11.64
CA LYS A 125 -8.27 -27.18 -10.91
C LYS A 125 -9.31 -28.02 -10.17
N LYS A 126 -10.40 -27.40 -9.68
CA LYS A 126 -11.50 -28.12 -9.01
C LYS A 126 -12.30 -29.03 -9.95
N LEU A 127 -12.54 -28.59 -11.19
CA LEU A 127 -13.27 -29.41 -12.17
C LEU A 127 -12.44 -30.61 -12.66
N ALA A 128 -11.11 -30.46 -12.79
CA ALA A 128 -10.24 -31.57 -13.17
C ALA A 128 -10.05 -32.59 -12.02
N GLU A 129 -10.00 -32.13 -10.76
CA GLU A 129 -9.89 -33.01 -9.59
C GLU A 129 -11.21 -33.72 -9.23
N GLU A 130 -12.39 -33.10 -9.47
CA GLU A 130 -13.69 -33.78 -9.31
C GLU A 130 -13.92 -34.83 -10.40
N VAL A 131 -13.52 -34.57 -11.65
CA VAL A 131 -13.69 -35.54 -12.76
C VAL A 131 -12.74 -36.73 -12.63
N SER A 132 -11.53 -36.57 -12.09
CA SER A 132 -10.63 -37.72 -11.86
C SER A 132 -11.05 -38.59 -10.67
N LYS A 133 -11.73 -38.02 -9.66
CA LYS A 133 -12.24 -38.76 -8.49
C LYS A 133 -13.54 -39.51 -8.76
N ASN A 134 -14.30 -39.12 -9.78
CA ASN A 134 -15.58 -39.75 -10.14
C ASN A 134 -15.43 -40.84 -11.22
N ASN A 135 -14.23 -40.96 -11.82
CA ASN A 135 -13.87 -41.96 -12.82
C ASN A 135 -12.89 -43.03 -12.26
N GLN A 136 -12.73 -43.09 -10.93
CA GLN A 136 -12.13 -44.20 -10.19
C GLN A 136 -13.19 -44.77 -9.23
#